data_AF-A0A1V3NX56-F1
#
_entry.id   AF-A0A1V3NX56-F1
#
_cell.length_a   1.000
_cell.length_b   1.000
_cell.length_c   1.000
_cell.angle_alpha   90.00
_cell.angle_beta   90.00
_cell.angle_gamma   90.00
#
_symmetry.space_group_name_H-M   'P 1'
#
loop_
_entity.id
_entity.type
_entity.pdbx_description
1 polymer ?
#
loop_
_entity_poly.entity_id
_entity_poly.type
_entity_poly.pdbx_seq_one_letter_code
_entity_poly.pdbx_strand_id
1 'polypeptide(L)'
;MPVAVASIGVVGALIVAVINHHLSKRRESVARAAMAGAKFRGSVEASLADVPPADKHWSNEVLIAFPSMLQKLGIAVAEFKPFLPGETASSFESQWHALKAQEEKIPKALSAAELLYGGGSLVAKASKEEFHAVVKRLLSYAQQT
;
A
#
# COMPACT_ATOMS: atom_id res chain seq x y z
N MET A 1 -4.96 -28.28 55.98
CA MET A 1 -3.96 -27.95 54.93
C MET A 1 -4.58 -27.13 53.79
N PRO A 2 -5.00 -25.86 54.00
CA PRO A 2 -5.58 -25.03 52.92
C PRO A 2 -4.55 -24.20 52.12
N VAL A 3 -3.33 -24.03 52.64
CA VAL A 3 -2.33 -23.09 52.08
C VAL A 3 -1.74 -23.58 50.74
N ALA A 4 -1.61 -24.90 50.55
CA ALA A 4 -1.08 -25.48 49.32
C ALA A 4 -2.07 -25.43 48.13
N VAL A 5 -3.38 -25.41 48.40
CA VAL A 5 -4.42 -25.31 47.35
C VAL A 5 -4.55 -23.86 46.86
N ALA A 6 -4.42 -22.90 47.78
CA ALA A 6 -4.45 -21.47 47.45
C ALA A 6 -3.26 -21.04 46.58
N SER A 7 -2.05 -21.55 46.84
CA SER A 7 -0.86 -21.21 46.05
C SER A 7 -0.92 -21.75 44.62
N ILE A 8 -1.49 -22.94 44.39
CA ILE A 8 -1.72 -23.48 43.04
C ILE A 8 -2.71 -22.61 42.25
N GLY A 9 -3.78 -22.14 42.89
CA GLY A 9 -4.76 -21.24 42.29
C GLY A 9 -4.16 -19.90 41.84
N VAL A 10 -3.28 -19.31 42.65
CA VAL A 10 -2.60 -18.04 42.34
C VAL A 10 -1.63 -18.19 41.16
N VAL A 11 -0.86 -19.29 41.12
CA VAL A 11 0.04 -19.58 39.98
C VAL A 11 -0.74 -19.80 38.69
N GLY A 12 -1.85 -20.54 38.76
CA GLY A 12 -2.75 -20.73 37.61
C GLY A 12 -3.32 -19.42 37.08
N ALA A 13 -3.78 -18.53 37.97
CA ALA A 13 -4.30 -17.21 37.59
C ALA A 13 -3.24 -16.32 36.94
N LEU A 14 -1.99 -16.35 37.43
CA LEU A 14 -0.87 -15.60 36.84
C LEU A 14 -0.54 -16.09 35.42
N ILE A 15 -0.52 -17.40 35.18
CA ILE A 15 -0.28 -17.96 33.85
C ILE A 15 -1.38 -17.51 32.86
N VAL A 16 -2.65 -17.60 33.28
CA VAL A 16 -3.78 -17.14 32.44
C VAL A 16 -3.69 -15.64 32.14
N ALA A 17 -3.33 -14.82 33.14
CA ALA A 17 -3.16 -13.38 32.95
C ALA A 17 -2.05 -13.04 31.95
N VAL A 18 -0.91 -13.74 32.03
CA VAL A 18 0.20 -13.58 31.07
C VAL A 18 -0.22 -13.98 29.66
N ILE A 19 -0.90 -15.12 29.50
CA ILE A 19 -1.41 -15.57 28.20
C ILE A 19 -2.37 -14.54 27.61
N ASN A 20 -3.34 -14.07 28.40
CA ASN A 20 -4.30 -13.07 27.95
C ASN A 20 -3.64 -11.75 27.55
N HIS A 21 -2.61 -11.30 28.29
CA HIS A 21 -1.86 -10.09 27.96
C HIS A 21 -1.15 -10.20 26.61
N HIS A 22 -0.48 -11.33 26.37
CA HIS A 22 0.19 -11.57 25.09
C HIS A 22 -0.81 -11.69 23.93
N LEU A 23 -1.94 -12.36 24.14
CA LEU A 23 -3.02 -12.44 23.15
C LEU A 23 -3.61 -11.06 22.86
N SER A 24 -3.86 -10.24 23.89
CA SER A 24 -4.39 -8.87 23.72
C SER A 24 -3.43 -8.01 22.90
N LYS A 25 -2.13 -8.02 23.25
CA LYS A 25 -1.10 -7.31 22.48
C LYS A 25 -1.03 -7.74 21.02
N ARG A 26 -1.11 -9.05 20.76
CA ARG A 26 -1.14 -9.58 19.38
C ARG A 26 -2.38 -9.11 18.63
N ARG A 27 -3.57 -9.17 19.26
CA ARG A 27 -4.82 -8.71 18.66
C ARG A 27 -4.78 -7.22 18.34
N GLU A 28 -4.27 -6.39 19.25
CA GLU A 28 -4.10 -4.95 19.01
C GLU A 28 -3.17 -4.66 17.83
N SER A 29 -2.03 -5.36 17.75
CA SER A 29 -1.10 -5.19 16.63
C SER A 29 -1.74 -5.56 15.30
N VAL A 30 -2.47 -6.68 15.25
CA VAL A 30 -3.18 -7.12 14.04
C VAL A 30 -4.28 -6.12 13.67
N ALA A 31 -5.05 -5.65 14.66
CA ALA A 31 -6.10 -4.65 14.43
C ALA A 31 -5.54 -3.34 13.87
N ARG A 32 -4.41 -2.86 14.39
CA ARG A 32 -3.74 -1.65 13.86
C ARG A 32 -3.25 -1.85 12.43
N ALA A 33 -2.66 -3.01 12.11
CA ALA A 33 -2.22 -3.33 10.76
C ALA A 33 -3.41 -3.39 9.77
N ALA A 34 -4.50 -4.06 10.14
CA ALA A 34 -5.71 -4.12 9.32
C ALA A 34 -6.34 -2.74 9.10
N MET A 35 -6.40 -1.89 10.15
CA MET A 35 -6.87 -0.50 10.02
C MET A 35 -5.98 0.33 9.09
N ALA A 36 -4.65 0.20 9.23
CA ALA A 36 -3.70 0.89 8.36
C ALA A 36 -3.85 0.42 6.90
N GLY A 37 -4.04 -0.88 6.67
CA GLY A 37 -4.29 -1.45 5.34
C GLY A 37 -5.60 -0.95 4.73
N ALA A 38 -6.68 -0.85 5.53
CA ALA A 38 -7.93 -0.26 5.07
C ALA A 38 -7.79 1.23 4.72
N LYS A 39 -7.10 2.00 5.56
CA LYS A 39 -6.81 3.42 5.30
C LYS A 39 -5.98 3.60 4.03
N PHE A 40 -4.92 2.81 3.86
CA PHE A 40 -4.07 2.84 2.68
C PHE A 40 -4.87 2.57 1.40
N ARG A 41 -5.68 1.50 1.38
CA ARG A 41 -6.55 1.17 0.24
C ARG A 41 -7.49 2.32 -0.10
N GLY A 42 -8.18 2.87 0.90
CA GLY A 42 -9.06 4.02 0.70
C GLY A 42 -8.33 5.25 0.15
N SER A 43 -7.12 5.54 0.63
CA SER A 43 -6.30 6.64 0.11
C SER A 43 -5.84 6.42 -1.34
N VAL A 44 -5.47 5.18 -1.69
CA VAL A 44 -5.07 4.83 -3.05
C VAL A 44 -6.26 4.91 -4.00
N GLU A 45 -7.41 4.34 -3.63
CA GLU A 45 -8.65 4.40 -4.41
C GLU A 45 -9.12 5.85 -4.62
N ALA A 46 -9.09 6.67 -3.57
CA ALA A 46 -9.45 8.08 -3.67
C ALA A 46 -8.48 8.88 -4.55
N SER A 47 -7.19 8.52 -4.55
CA SER A 47 -6.18 9.19 -5.39
C SER A 47 -6.32 8.80 -6.87
N LEU A 48 -6.83 7.60 -7.15
CA LEU A 48 -6.97 7.04 -8.50
C LEU A 48 -8.38 7.19 -9.08
N ALA A 49 -9.32 7.79 -8.35
CA ALA A 49 -10.73 7.89 -8.76
C ALA A 49 -10.92 8.50 -10.16
N ASP A 50 -10.07 9.47 -10.51
CA ASP A 50 -10.12 10.17 -11.79
C ASP A 50 -9.20 9.57 -12.87
N VAL A 51 -8.43 8.51 -12.54
CA VAL A 51 -7.48 7.90 -13.48
C VAL A 51 -8.21 6.86 -14.33
N PRO A 52 -8.28 7.05 -15.67
CA PRO A 52 -8.91 6.09 -16.54
C PRO A 52 -8.11 4.77 -16.58
N PRO A 53 -8.78 3.65 -16.89
CA PRO A 53 -8.10 2.40 -17.16
C PRO A 53 -7.16 2.53 -18.38
N ALA A 54 -6.19 1.61 -18.49
CA ALA A 54 -5.08 1.73 -19.43
C ALA A 54 -5.49 1.77 -20.91
N ASP A 55 -6.63 1.17 -21.24
CA ASP A 55 -7.24 1.13 -22.58
C ASP A 55 -7.89 2.46 -22.99
N LYS A 56 -8.14 3.37 -22.03
CA LYS A 56 -8.77 4.67 -22.30
C LYS A 56 -7.75 5.78 -22.46
N HIS A 57 -8.17 6.82 -23.20
CA HIS A 57 -7.40 8.05 -23.31
C HIS A 57 -7.28 8.73 -21.93
N TRP A 58 -6.08 9.20 -21.60
CA TRP A 58 -5.84 9.98 -20.40
C TRP A 58 -5.80 11.44 -20.83
N SER A 59 -6.75 12.23 -20.34
CA SER A 59 -6.86 13.62 -20.72
C SER A 59 -5.73 14.45 -20.11
N ASN A 60 -5.53 15.66 -20.62
CA ASN A 60 -4.50 16.56 -20.10
C ASN A 60 -4.71 16.89 -18.61
N GLU A 61 -5.96 16.94 -18.14
CA GLU A 61 -6.28 17.16 -16.74
C GLU A 61 -5.69 16.05 -15.85
N VAL A 62 -5.77 14.79 -16.28
CA VAL A 62 -5.17 13.65 -15.57
C VAL A 62 -3.65 13.77 -15.54
N LEU A 63 -3.03 14.19 -16.65
CA LEU A 63 -1.57 14.37 -16.72
C LEU A 63 -1.08 15.54 -15.86
N ILE A 64 -1.84 16.63 -15.80
CA ILE A 64 -1.55 17.78 -14.93
C ILE A 64 -1.71 17.39 -13.45
N ALA A 65 -2.72 16.59 -13.11
CA ALA A 65 -2.97 16.11 -11.75
C ALA A 65 -2.00 14.98 -11.33
N PHE A 66 -1.29 14.36 -12.27
CA PHE A 66 -0.48 13.16 -12.05
C PHE A 66 0.60 13.32 -10.96
N PRO A 67 1.39 14.41 -10.91
CA PRO A 67 2.39 14.60 -9.85
C PRO A 67 1.75 14.73 -8.46
N SER A 68 0.64 15.47 -8.36
CA SER A 68 -0.11 15.64 -7.11
C SER A 68 -0.71 14.32 -6.61
N MET A 69 -1.21 13.49 -7.53
CA MET A 69 -1.68 12.15 -7.23
C MET A 69 -0.55 11.25 -6.70
N LEU A 70 0.62 11.25 -7.36
CA LEU A 70 1.78 10.51 -6.86
C LEU A 70 2.21 11.03 -5.49
N GLN A 71 2.19 12.33 -5.24
CA GLN A 71 2.48 12.88 -3.92
C GLN A 71 1.54 12.32 -2.84
N LYS A 72 0.22 12.29 -3.11
CA LYS A 72 -0.78 11.71 -2.18
C LYS A 72 -0.54 10.22 -1.95
N LEU A 73 -0.22 9.47 -2.99
CA LEU A 73 0.15 8.05 -2.87
C LEU A 73 1.41 7.87 -2.03
N GLY A 74 2.41 8.75 -2.19
CA GLY A 74 3.64 8.71 -1.41
C GLY A 74 3.41 8.93 0.08
N ILE A 75 2.48 9.81 0.44
CA ILE A 75 2.05 10.01 1.83
C ILE A 75 1.39 8.73 2.36
N ALA A 76 0.46 8.14 1.61
CA ALA A 76 -0.21 6.90 2.01
C ALA A 76 0.79 5.73 2.18
N VAL A 77 1.78 5.62 1.29
CA VAL A 77 2.87 4.63 1.36
C VAL A 77 3.71 4.84 2.62
N ALA A 78 4.11 6.08 2.91
CA ALA A 78 4.91 6.42 4.09
C ALA A 78 4.16 6.12 5.40
N GLU A 79 2.84 6.36 5.43
CA GLU A 79 1.98 6.03 6.57
C GLU A 79 1.78 4.53 6.75
N PHE A 80 1.70 3.74 5.67
CA PHE A 80 1.44 2.30 5.74
C PHE A 80 2.71 1.46 5.98
N LYS A 81 3.86 1.88 5.45
CA LYS A 81 5.14 1.15 5.52
C LYS A 81 5.48 0.62 6.93
N PRO A 82 5.32 1.37 8.05
CA PRO A 82 5.68 0.91 9.39
C PRO A 82 4.86 -0.29 9.88
N PHE A 83 3.72 -0.58 9.26
CA PHE A 83 2.85 -1.69 9.62
C PHE A 83 3.20 -2.99 8.88
N LEU A 84 4.17 -2.94 7.95
CA LEU A 84 4.64 -4.10 7.22
C LEU A 84 5.85 -4.77 7.91
N PRO A 85 5.98 -6.11 7.83
CA PRO A 85 7.20 -6.81 8.22
C PRO A 85 8.42 -6.29 7.43
N GLY A 86 9.63 -6.35 8.01
CA GLY A 86 10.83 -5.72 7.43
C GLY A 86 11.10 -6.07 5.95
N GLU A 87 11.13 -7.35 5.59
CA GLU A 87 11.36 -7.79 4.20
C GLU A 87 10.26 -7.31 3.23
N THR A 88 9.01 -7.36 3.70
CA THR A 88 7.83 -6.88 2.98
C THR A 88 7.88 -5.37 2.80
N ALA A 89 8.31 -4.62 3.82
CA ALA A 89 8.44 -3.17 3.80
C ALA A 89 9.50 -2.70 2.79
N SER A 90 10.63 -3.40 2.68
CA SER A 90 11.65 -3.11 1.67
C SER A 90 11.15 -3.39 0.24
N SER A 91 10.44 -4.51 0.05
CA SER A 91 9.84 -4.86 -1.25
C SER A 91 8.76 -3.85 -1.67
N PHE A 92 7.94 -3.43 -0.70
CA PHE A 92 6.92 -2.40 -0.87
C PHE A 92 7.52 -1.04 -1.25
N GLU A 93 8.58 -0.61 -0.55
CA GLU A 93 9.29 0.63 -0.87
C GLU A 93 9.97 0.59 -2.23
N SER A 94 10.58 -0.54 -2.62
CA SER A 94 11.16 -0.71 -3.95
C SER A 94 10.10 -0.55 -5.06
N GLN A 95 8.91 -1.13 -4.89
CA GLN A 95 7.80 -0.97 -5.83
C GLN A 95 7.28 0.47 -5.88
N TRP A 96 7.23 1.15 -4.74
CA TRP A 96 6.88 2.57 -4.69
C TRP A 96 7.90 3.43 -5.47
N HIS A 97 9.19 3.18 -5.31
CA HIS A 97 10.22 3.88 -6.08
C HIS A 97 10.13 3.61 -7.57
N ALA A 98 9.80 2.38 -7.97
CA ALA A 98 9.55 2.04 -9.37
C ALA A 98 8.36 2.82 -9.94
N LEU A 99 7.27 2.97 -9.18
CA LEU A 99 6.13 3.80 -9.57
C LEU A 99 6.51 5.28 -9.69
N LYS A 100 7.25 5.80 -8.70
CA LYS A 100 7.69 7.21 -8.70
C LYS A 100 8.60 7.52 -9.89
N ALA A 101 9.42 6.58 -10.32
CA ALA A 101 10.23 6.73 -11.53
C ALA A 101 9.39 6.87 -12.83
N GLN A 102 8.09 6.53 -12.79
CA GLN A 102 7.16 6.74 -13.90
C GLN A 102 6.58 8.17 -13.95
N GLU A 103 6.78 8.98 -12.91
CA GLU A 103 6.34 10.39 -12.84
C GLU A 103 6.76 11.19 -14.07
N GLU A 104 8.02 11.00 -14.51
CA GLU A 104 8.52 11.66 -15.71
C GLU A 104 8.24 10.88 -17.00
N LYS A 105 8.11 9.56 -16.93
CA LYS A 105 8.01 8.70 -18.12
C LYS A 105 6.62 8.78 -18.75
N ILE A 106 5.56 8.80 -17.95
CA ILE A 106 4.18 8.76 -18.45
C ILE A 106 3.79 10.05 -19.20
N PRO A 107 4.04 11.26 -18.65
CA PRO A 107 3.76 12.49 -19.38
C PRO A 107 4.56 12.60 -20.68
N LYS A 108 5.81 12.13 -20.70
CA LYS A 108 6.65 12.07 -21.91
C LYS A 108 6.09 11.08 -22.94
N ALA A 109 5.78 9.85 -22.53
CA ALA A 109 5.22 8.80 -23.37
C ALA A 109 3.83 9.16 -23.95
N LEU A 110 3.07 10.00 -23.25
CA LEU A 110 1.76 10.50 -23.70
C LEU A 110 1.84 11.84 -24.42
N SER A 111 3.04 12.42 -24.57
CA SER A 111 3.22 13.64 -25.32
C SER A 111 2.97 13.41 -26.81
N ALA A 112 2.48 14.44 -27.50
CA ALA A 112 2.19 14.36 -28.93
C ALA A 112 3.44 14.01 -29.77
N ALA A 113 4.64 14.42 -29.31
CA ALA A 113 5.89 14.12 -29.98
C ALA A 113 6.25 12.62 -29.94
N GLU A 114 6.11 11.98 -28.78
CA GLU A 114 6.38 10.55 -28.62
C GLU A 114 5.33 9.69 -29.35
N LEU A 115 4.06 10.12 -29.33
CA LEU A 115 2.98 9.44 -30.05
C LEU A 115 3.18 9.47 -31.58
N LEU A 116 3.82 10.51 -32.11
CA LEU A 116 4.07 10.65 -33.54
C LEU A 116 5.40 10.03 -33.98
N TYR A 117 6.43 9.99 -33.13
CA TYR A 117 7.80 9.66 -33.56
C TYR A 117 8.58 8.68 -32.65
N GLY A 118 8.07 8.32 -31.46
CA GLY A 118 8.82 7.58 -30.42
C GLY A 118 8.31 6.16 -30.10
N GLY A 119 7.57 5.53 -31.00
CA GLY A 119 6.97 4.20 -30.78
C GLY A 119 5.44 4.21 -30.57
N GLY A 120 4.82 5.38 -30.59
CA GLY A 120 3.39 5.55 -30.78
C GLY A 120 2.50 5.09 -29.61
N SER A 121 1.23 4.80 -29.93
CA SER A 121 0.20 4.41 -28.96
C SER A 121 0.51 3.14 -28.16
N LEU A 122 1.42 2.29 -28.67
CA LEU A 122 1.85 1.06 -28.01
C LEU A 122 2.68 1.34 -26.75
N VAL A 123 3.63 2.27 -26.82
CA VAL A 123 4.47 2.66 -25.67
C VAL A 123 3.60 3.33 -24.59
N ALA A 124 2.72 4.24 -25.02
CA ALA A 124 1.75 4.89 -24.15
C ALA A 124 0.84 3.88 -23.41
N LYS A 125 0.33 2.87 -24.12
CA LYS A 125 -0.48 1.81 -23.52
C LYS A 125 0.33 0.97 -22.53
N ALA A 126 1.54 0.54 -22.90
CA ALA A 126 2.41 -0.24 -22.04
C ALA A 126 2.74 0.49 -20.73
N SER A 127 3.05 1.80 -20.79
CA SER A 127 3.31 2.60 -19.58
C SER A 127 2.09 2.72 -18.66
N LYS A 128 0.88 2.85 -19.22
CA LYS A 128 -0.36 2.85 -18.43
C LYS A 128 -0.62 1.50 -17.77
N GLU A 129 -0.41 0.41 -18.51
CA GLU A 129 -0.54 -0.96 -17.99
C GLU A 129 0.45 -1.21 -16.86
N GLU A 130 1.70 -0.78 -17.03
CA GLU A 130 2.74 -0.88 -16.00
C GLU A 130 2.36 -0.10 -14.74
N PHE A 131 1.86 1.14 -14.90
CA PHE A 131 1.35 1.95 -13.78
C PHE A 131 0.26 1.22 -13.00
N HIS A 132 -0.79 0.76 -13.68
CA HIS A 132 -1.90 0.04 -13.06
C HIS A 132 -1.44 -1.29 -12.41
N ALA A 133 -0.48 -1.99 -13.04
CA ALA A 133 0.09 -3.21 -12.49
C ALA A 133 0.91 -2.95 -11.21
N VAL A 134 1.71 -1.89 -11.15
CA VAL A 134 2.46 -1.52 -9.93
C VAL A 134 1.50 -1.09 -8.83
N VAL A 135 0.49 -0.28 -9.13
CA VAL A 135 -0.57 0.09 -8.17
C VAL A 135 -1.25 -1.14 -7.59
N LYS A 136 -1.64 -2.10 -8.44
CA LYS A 136 -2.28 -3.34 -7.99
C LYS A 136 -1.36 -4.15 -7.08
N ARG A 137 -0.06 -4.19 -7.37
CA ARG A 137 0.93 -4.83 -6.49
C ARG A 137 1.05 -4.10 -5.14
N LEU A 138 1.09 -2.78 -5.12
CA LEU A 138 1.08 -2.00 -3.87
C LEU A 138 -0.16 -2.29 -3.03
N LEU A 139 -1.34 -2.36 -3.66
CA LEU A 139 -2.60 -2.70 -2.99
C LEU A 139 -2.61 -4.13 -2.42
N SER A 140 -1.90 -5.08 -3.03
CA SER A 140 -1.85 -6.47 -2.56
C SER A 140 -1.21 -6.62 -1.17
N TYR A 141 -0.27 -5.73 -0.81
CA TYR A 141 0.33 -5.72 0.54
C TYR A 141 -0.67 -5.37 1.63
N ALA A 142 -1.68 -4.55 1.31
CA ALA A 142 -2.74 -4.18 2.25
C ALA A 142 -3.90 -5.18 2.32
N GLN A 143 -3.89 -6.22 1.49
CA GLN A 143 -4.82 -7.36 1.57
C GLN A 143 -4.26 -8.51 2.42
N GLN A 144 -2.94 -8.56 2.61
CA GLN A 144 -2.25 -9.58 3.39
C GLN A 144 -2.17 -9.26 4.89
N THR A 145 -2.48 -8.01 5.26
CA THR A 145 -2.54 -7.48 6.64
C THR A 145 -3.96 -7.45 7.16
#